data_AF-A0A8J5R7S0-F1
#
_entry.id   AF-A0A8J5R7S0-F1
#
_cell.length_a   1.000
_cell.length_b   1.000
_cell.length_c   1.000
_cell.angle_alpha   90.00
_cell.angle_beta   90.00
_cell.angle_gamma   90.00
#
_symmetry.space_group_name_H-M   'P 1'
#
loop_
_entity.id
_entity.type
_entity.pdbx_description
1 polymer ?
#
loop_
_entity_poly.entity_id
_entity_poly.type
_entity_poly.pdbx_seq_one_letter_code
_entity_poly.pdbx_strand_id
1 'polypeptide(L)'
;MEYGLYMLKNMNKSVDPCDNFYEFACGNFDDPNSPAKKNRYYDKATDEMVQRLKSLLTNSRRSFKFEPFKFISDYYYSCENINNYHQYIDEDDTEFLNEIILKLGGWPVIQGDNWNETDFNWIKIVDEAMNILGPPKKNLEGEKSNAYFDFMSDVAIFLGADKDQAEELKLSFKFENDVQKIYNESKRIDGENSEPVKMSVKEMIEKWTSTDWIKYLNSVIKPSFYFTNETIVHILYPSFITNFEKMMNETPNRVLANYAIWTVIESVIPYINSKTLWNYRKIYMKIEDSFYSTSDSKFDCMALVKTELGMLLHAYYLREYPVDERTRSEVHAIYSNVQNKFIEILNSSKWLDSNAKTEIIDKITSIKTV
;
A
#
# COMPACT_ATOMS: atom_id res chain seq x y z
N MET A 1 29.97 10.70 25.18
CA MET A 1 30.23 9.81 26.33
C MET A 1 29.06 8.86 26.60
N GLU A 2 27.81 9.32 26.50
CA GLU A 2 26.60 8.50 26.74
C GLU A 2 26.43 7.32 25.76
N TYR A 3 26.70 7.51 24.46
CA TYR A 3 26.59 6.44 23.46
C TYR A 3 27.58 5.27 23.65
N GLY A 4 28.81 5.55 24.08
CA GLY A 4 29.79 4.50 24.36
C GLY A 4 29.35 3.59 25.51
N LEU A 5 28.72 4.15 26.53
CA LEU A 5 28.13 3.38 27.64
C LEU A 5 26.92 2.56 27.18
N TYR A 6 26.11 3.10 26.28
CA TYR A 6 25.00 2.36 25.67
C TYR A 6 25.49 1.14 24.89
N MET A 7 26.53 1.30 24.04
CA MET A 7 27.13 0.18 23.30
C MET A 7 27.67 -0.90 24.24
N LEU A 8 28.41 -0.50 25.29
CA LEU A 8 28.98 -1.45 26.26
C LEU A 8 27.93 -2.28 27.01
N LYS A 9 26.71 -1.76 27.20
CA LYS A 9 25.61 -2.49 27.85
C LYS A 9 25.05 -3.62 26.98
N ASN A 10 25.11 -3.47 25.66
CA ASN A 10 24.56 -4.45 24.71
C ASN A 10 25.54 -5.60 24.40
N MET A 11 26.83 -5.38 24.68
CA MET A 11 27.89 -6.35 24.37
C MET A 11 27.95 -7.51 25.37
N ASN A 12 27.97 -8.75 24.86
CA ASN A 12 28.33 -9.94 25.64
C ASN A 12 29.84 -10.21 25.54
N LYS A 13 30.61 -9.68 26.50
CA LYS A 13 32.07 -9.81 26.52
C LYS A 13 32.58 -11.22 26.85
N SER A 14 31.69 -12.16 27.13
CA SER A 14 32.05 -13.57 27.38
C SER A 14 32.24 -14.37 26.09
N VAL A 15 31.82 -13.81 24.95
CA VAL A 15 31.95 -14.43 23.63
C VAL A 15 33.09 -13.75 22.87
N ASP A 16 33.94 -14.54 22.21
CA ASP A 16 35.00 -14.00 21.38
C ASP A 16 34.38 -13.36 20.11
N PRO A 17 34.67 -12.09 19.79
CA PRO A 17 34.21 -11.45 18.56
C PRO A 17 34.64 -12.18 17.28
N CYS A 18 35.75 -12.92 17.32
CA CYS A 18 36.23 -13.73 16.20
C CYS A 18 35.40 -15.00 15.98
N ASP A 19 34.72 -15.51 17.01
CA ASP A 19 33.86 -16.69 16.93
C ASP A 19 32.43 -16.31 16.55
N ASN A 20 31.86 -15.30 17.22
CA ASN A 20 30.52 -14.80 16.92
C ASN A 20 30.40 -13.31 17.24
N PHE A 21 30.72 -12.47 16.24
CA PHE A 21 30.67 -11.02 16.40
C PHE A 21 29.28 -10.49 16.73
N TYR A 22 28.21 -11.13 16.23
CA TYR A 22 26.84 -10.71 16.54
C TYR A 22 26.53 -10.92 18.02
N GLU A 23 26.80 -12.10 18.56
CA GLU A 23 26.60 -12.40 19.99
C GLU A 23 27.51 -11.52 20.86
N PHE A 24 28.77 -11.33 20.49
CA PHE A 24 29.65 -10.41 21.21
C PHE A 24 29.11 -8.98 21.25
N ALA A 25 28.59 -8.46 20.14
CA ALA A 25 28.12 -7.08 20.04
C ALA A 25 26.69 -6.87 20.61
N CYS A 26 25.83 -7.87 20.48
CA CYS A 26 24.38 -7.78 20.71
C CYS A 26 23.83 -8.84 21.66
N GLY A 27 24.62 -9.75 22.21
CA GLY A 27 24.13 -10.88 23.01
C GLY A 27 23.30 -10.49 24.24
N ASN A 28 23.58 -9.30 24.81
CA ASN A 28 22.78 -8.75 25.92
C ASN A 28 21.59 -7.91 25.45
N PHE A 29 21.42 -7.70 24.15
CA PHE A 29 20.31 -6.94 23.56
C PHE A 29 19.01 -7.78 23.52
N ASP A 30 19.13 -9.07 23.23
CA ASP A 30 17.98 -9.99 23.09
C ASP A 30 17.61 -10.74 24.38
N ASP A 31 18.45 -10.65 25.43
CA ASP A 31 18.17 -11.22 26.75
C ASP A 31 16.84 -10.66 27.33
N PRO A 32 15.83 -11.51 27.60
CA PRO A 32 14.56 -11.12 28.20
C PRO A 32 14.68 -10.35 29.52
N ASN A 33 15.77 -10.57 30.25
CA ASN A 33 16.03 -9.95 31.55
C ASN A 33 16.92 -8.70 31.46
N SER A 34 17.38 -8.34 30.25
CA SER A 34 18.26 -7.19 30.05
C SER A 34 17.47 -5.87 29.99
N PRO A 35 17.90 -4.82 30.71
CA PRO A 35 17.32 -3.49 30.62
C PRO A 35 17.49 -2.83 29.23
N ALA A 36 18.27 -3.42 28.32
CA ALA A 36 18.49 -2.93 26.95
C ALA A 36 17.28 -3.12 26.02
N LYS A 37 16.38 -4.06 26.31
CA LYS A 37 15.31 -4.49 25.41
C LYS A 37 14.29 -3.40 25.06
N LYS A 38 14.24 -2.30 25.83
CA LYS A 38 13.24 -1.23 25.68
C LYS A 38 13.66 -0.07 24.76
N ASN A 39 14.86 -0.08 24.17
CA ASN A 39 15.42 1.11 23.53
C ASN A 39 16.10 0.80 22.18
N ARG A 40 15.40 0.17 21.23
CA ARG A 40 15.89 0.21 19.85
C ARG A 40 15.94 1.67 19.44
N TYR A 41 17.13 2.19 19.16
CA TYR A 41 17.32 3.61 18.84
C TYR A 41 16.46 4.03 17.65
N TYR A 42 16.32 3.13 16.66
CA TYR A 42 15.46 3.34 15.51
C TYR A 42 13.98 3.50 15.88
N ASP A 43 13.46 2.61 16.72
CA ASP A 43 12.07 2.66 17.19
C ASP A 43 11.85 3.94 18.00
N LYS A 44 12.78 4.28 18.91
CA LYS A 44 12.71 5.51 19.69
C LYS A 44 12.72 6.77 18.82
N ALA A 45 13.62 6.85 17.83
CA ALA A 45 13.68 7.98 16.92
C ALA A 45 12.41 8.09 16.07
N THR A 46 11.86 6.94 15.66
CA THR A 46 10.60 6.87 14.91
C THR A 46 9.42 7.30 15.77
N ASP A 47 9.32 6.83 17.01
CA ASP A 47 8.30 7.20 17.98
C ASP A 47 8.34 8.70 18.30
N GLU A 48 9.54 9.25 18.55
CA GLU A 48 9.73 10.68 18.76
C GLU A 48 9.29 11.49 17.54
N MET A 49 9.64 11.05 16.33
CA MET A 49 9.22 11.71 15.09
C MET A 49 7.70 11.66 14.92
N VAL A 50 7.08 10.51 15.14
CA VAL A 50 5.62 10.33 15.07
C VAL A 50 4.91 11.20 16.10
N GLN A 51 5.43 11.30 17.32
CA GLN A 51 4.87 12.18 18.36
C GLN A 51 4.96 13.66 17.97
N ARG A 52 6.09 14.09 17.39
CA ARG A 52 6.23 15.46 16.85
C ARG A 52 5.22 15.72 15.74
N LEU A 53 5.07 14.80 14.80
CA LEU A 53 4.10 14.90 13.71
C LEU A 53 2.66 14.97 14.24
N LYS A 54 2.28 14.11 15.19
CA LYS A 54 0.96 14.18 15.84
C LYS A 54 0.73 15.55 16.48
N SER A 55 1.70 16.04 17.25
CA SER A 55 1.65 17.36 17.88
C SER A 55 1.51 18.49 16.85
N LEU A 56 2.24 18.41 15.74
CA LEU A 56 2.14 19.36 14.63
C LEU A 56 0.74 19.37 14.01
N LEU A 57 0.13 18.21 13.78
CA LEU A 57 -1.19 18.11 13.16
C LEU A 57 -2.32 18.51 14.13
N THR A 58 -2.17 18.32 15.44
CA THR A 58 -3.21 18.67 16.42
C THR A 58 -3.20 20.14 16.83
N ASN A 59 -2.03 20.75 17.00
CA ASN A 59 -1.91 22.08 17.61
C ASN A 59 -2.10 23.26 16.63
N SER A 60 -2.13 22.98 15.33
CA SER A 60 -1.85 23.97 14.30
C SER A 60 -3.08 24.55 13.60
N ARG A 61 -4.31 24.13 13.96
CA ARG A 61 -5.57 24.66 13.40
C ARG A 61 -5.73 26.18 13.42
N ARG A 62 -4.97 26.89 14.26
CA ARG A 62 -5.14 28.34 14.50
C ARG A 62 -4.13 29.24 13.79
N SER A 63 -3.09 28.71 13.12
CA SER A 63 -1.96 29.55 12.66
C SER A 63 -1.54 29.42 11.19
N PHE A 64 -2.30 28.70 10.36
CA PHE A 64 -1.86 28.43 8.99
C PHE A 64 -2.12 29.58 8.01
N LYS A 65 -1.04 30.10 7.40
CA LYS A 65 -1.10 30.96 6.20
C LYS A 65 -1.04 30.15 4.89
N PHE A 66 -0.76 28.85 4.93
CA PHE A 66 -0.57 28.00 3.76
C PHE A 66 -1.59 26.85 3.74
N GLU A 67 -2.52 26.91 2.79
CA GLU A 67 -3.68 26.01 2.69
C GLU A 67 -3.33 24.50 2.68
N PRO A 68 -2.27 24.02 2.00
CA PRO A 68 -1.93 22.60 2.05
C PRO A 68 -1.65 22.06 3.47
N PHE A 69 -1.01 22.84 4.34
CA PHE A 69 -0.74 22.40 5.73
C PHE A 69 -1.99 22.45 6.63
N LYS A 70 -2.94 23.30 6.27
CA LYS A 70 -4.27 23.26 6.88
C LYS A 70 -5.00 21.98 6.46
N PHE A 71 -5.00 21.66 5.16
CA PHE A 71 -5.65 20.46 4.63
C PHE A 71 -5.14 19.18 5.28
N ILE A 72 -3.82 18.99 5.45
CA ILE A 72 -3.30 17.77 6.11
C ILE A 72 -3.73 17.66 7.58
N SER A 73 -3.87 18.78 8.28
CA SER A 73 -4.32 18.82 9.68
C SER A 73 -5.82 18.54 9.77
N ASP A 74 -6.62 19.09 8.85
CA ASP A 74 -8.05 18.83 8.73
C ASP A 74 -8.30 17.36 8.36
N TYR A 75 -7.51 16.78 7.46
CA TYR A 75 -7.57 15.37 7.07
C TYR A 75 -7.26 14.43 8.25
N TYR A 76 -6.18 14.69 8.98
CA TYR A 76 -5.85 13.95 10.20
C TYR A 76 -6.99 14.02 11.23
N TYR A 77 -7.55 15.21 11.45
CA TYR A 77 -8.64 15.39 12.40
C TYR A 77 -9.93 14.68 11.99
N SER A 78 -10.28 14.68 10.71
CA SER A 78 -11.45 13.95 10.21
C SER A 78 -11.32 12.46 10.53
N CYS A 79 -10.14 11.88 10.36
CA CYS A 79 -9.88 10.50 10.76
C CYS A 79 -9.98 10.29 12.29
N GLU A 80 -9.40 11.18 13.09
CA GLU A 80 -9.52 11.08 14.56
C GLU A 80 -10.98 11.21 15.03
N ASN A 81 -11.81 11.99 14.33
CA ASN A 81 -13.24 12.07 14.60
C ASN A 81 -13.94 10.75 14.29
N ILE A 82 -13.60 10.09 13.17
CA ILE A 82 -14.11 8.75 12.83
C ILE A 82 -13.82 7.79 14.00
N ASN A 83 -12.59 7.78 14.51
CA ASN A 83 -12.19 6.97 15.68
C ASN A 83 -13.01 7.26 16.94
N ASN A 84 -13.25 8.53 17.24
CA ASN A 84 -14.04 8.92 18.41
C ASN A 84 -15.52 8.60 18.21
N TYR A 85 -16.03 8.70 16.98
CA TYR A 85 -17.43 8.49 16.65
C TYR A 85 -17.80 7.01 16.69
N HIS A 86 -16.96 6.10 16.17
CA HIS A 86 -17.21 4.65 16.16
C HIS A 86 -17.47 4.05 17.56
N GLN A 87 -16.99 4.68 18.62
CA GLN A 87 -17.26 4.26 19.99
C GLN A 87 -18.72 4.50 20.43
N TYR A 88 -19.44 5.40 19.75
CA TYR A 88 -20.81 5.84 20.10
C TYR A 88 -21.84 5.60 18.98
N ILE A 89 -21.47 4.90 17.91
CA ILE A 89 -22.41 4.51 16.86
C ILE A 89 -23.35 3.44 17.43
N ASP A 90 -24.62 3.79 17.56
CA ASP A 90 -25.71 2.85 17.86
C ASP A 90 -26.67 2.65 16.67
N GLU A 91 -26.43 3.35 15.56
CA GLU A 91 -27.23 3.29 14.33
C GLU A 91 -26.38 2.82 13.16
N ASP A 92 -26.97 2.06 12.25
CA ASP A 92 -26.32 1.61 11.02
C ASP A 92 -26.79 2.48 9.85
N ASP A 93 -25.94 3.42 9.42
CA ASP A 93 -26.19 4.23 8.22
C ASP A 93 -25.53 3.57 7.01
N THR A 94 -26.37 3.04 6.13
CA THR A 94 -25.97 2.41 4.87
C THR A 94 -26.34 3.25 3.65
N GLU A 95 -26.84 4.48 3.82
CA GLU A 95 -27.33 5.31 2.71
C GLU A 95 -26.23 5.54 1.68
N PHE A 96 -25.05 5.96 2.13
CA PHE A 96 -23.90 6.20 1.27
C PHE A 96 -23.44 4.93 0.52
N LEU A 97 -23.47 3.75 1.15
CA LEU A 97 -23.14 2.49 0.47
C LEU A 97 -24.16 2.15 -0.62
N ASN A 98 -25.44 2.31 -0.31
CA ASN A 98 -26.51 2.06 -1.27
C ASN A 98 -26.41 3.02 -2.47
N GLU A 99 -26.08 4.29 -2.25
CA GLU A 99 -25.81 5.26 -3.31
C GLU A 99 -24.64 4.83 -4.19
N ILE A 100 -23.53 4.37 -3.60
CA ILE A 100 -22.38 3.85 -4.37
C ILE A 100 -22.81 2.64 -5.19
N ILE A 101 -23.48 1.65 -4.59
CA ILE A 101 -23.94 0.44 -5.27
C ILE A 101 -24.80 0.80 -6.47
N LEU A 102 -25.78 1.70 -6.30
CA LEU A 102 -26.66 2.14 -7.38
C LEU A 102 -25.90 2.87 -8.47
N LYS A 103 -24.94 3.75 -8.11
CA LYS A 103 -24.11 4.47 -9.07
C LYS A 103 -23.32 3.51 -9.96
N LEU A 104 -22.74 2.47 -9.36
CA LEU A 104 -21.96 1.44 -10.07
C LEU A 104 -22.81 0.47 -10.91
N GLY A 105 -24.13 0.65 -10.98
CA GLY A 105 -25.04 -0.21 -11.75
C GLY A 105 -25.67 -1.35 -10.96
N GLY A 106 -25.56 -1.31 -9.63
CA GLY A 106 -26.16 -2.28 -8.72
C GLY A 106 -25.32 -3.54 -8.50
N TRP A 107 -25.42 -4.14 -7.30
CA TRP A 107 -24.62 -5.30 -6.89
C TRP A 107 -25.39 -6.59 -7.17
N PRO A 108 -24.94 -7.46 -8.12
CA PRO A 108 -25.70 -8.63 -8.52
C PRO A 108 -26.16 -9.53 -7.37
N VAL A 109 -25.32 -9.72 -6.34
CA VAL A 109 -25.66 -10.55 -5.17
C VAL A 109 -26.86 -10.05 -4.39
N ILE A 110 -27.08 -8.73 -4.33
CA ILE A 110 -28.22 -8.13 -3.62
C ILE A 110 -29.47 -8.16 -4.49
N GLN A 111 -29.32 -7.88 -5.78
CA GLN A 111 -30.46 -7.75 -6.69
C GLN A 111 -30.94 -9.10 -7.27
N GLY A 112 -30.13 -10.15 -7.15
CA GLY A 112 -30.44 -11.48 -7.66
C GLY A 112 -30.68 -11.46 -9.17
N ASP A 113 -31.79 -12.09 -9.59
CA ASP A 113 -32.22 -12.19 -10.99
C ASP A 113 -32.66 -10.85 -11.59
N ASN A 114 -32.89 -9.81 -10.77
CA ASN A 114 -33.27 -8.48 -11.26
C ASN A 114 -32.07 -7.67 -11.78
N TRP A 115 -30.84 -8.15 -11.57
CA TRP A 115 -29.64 -7.47 -12.06
C TRP A 115 -29.44 -7.72 -13.55
N ASN A 116 -29.26 -6.63 -14.32
CA ASN A 116 -29.11 -6.73 -15.77
C ASN A 116 -27.66 -6.98 -16.20
N GLU A 117 -27.35 -8.22 -16.56
CA GLU A 117 -26.01 -8.63 -17.00
C GLU A 117 -25.57 -7.99 -18.33
N THR A 118 -26.51 -7.60 -19.20
CA THR A 118 -26.16 -7.02 -20.51
C THR A 118 -25.59 -5.62 -20.43
N ASP A 119 -25.90 -4.90 -19.35
CA ASP A 119 -25.47 -3.51 -19.14
C ASP A 119 -24.10 -3.43 -18.45
N PHE A 120 -23.53 -4.57 -18.06
CA PHE A 120 -22.25 -4.63 -17.36
C PHE A 120 -21.12 -4.09 -18.22
N ASN A 121 -20.39 -3.11 -17.66
CA ASN A 121 -19.17 -2.59 -18.24
C ASN A 121 -18.17 -2.27 -17.12
N TRP A 122 -17.18 -3.15 -16.95
CA TRP A 122 -16.18 -2.99 -15.89
C TRP A 122 -15.35 -1.69 -16.02
N ILE A 123 -15.13 -1.16 -17.23
CA ILE A 123 -14.41 0.11 -17.43
C ILE A 123 -15.23 1.26 -16.83
N LYS A 124 -16.56 1.21 -16.92
CA LYS A 124 -17.44 2.21 -16.30
C LYS A 124 -17.34 2.16 -14.78
N ILE A 125 -17.29 0.96 -14.20
CA ILE A 125 -17.11 0.79 -12.74
C ILE A 125 -15.76 1.38 -12.31
N VAL A 126 -14.67 1.10 -13.02
CA VAL A 126 -13.35 1.68 -12.71
C VAL A 126 -13.38 3.21 -12.77
N ASP A 127 -14.00 3.77 -13.82
CA ASP A 127 -14.14 5.21 -14.04
C ASP A 127 -14.95 5.87 -12.90
N GLU A 128 -16.11 5.31 -12.56
CA GLU A 128 -16.98 5.83 -11.51
C GLU A 128 -16.41 5.64 -10.11
N ALA A 129 -15.66 4.55 -9.90
CA ALA A 129 -14.93 4.28 -8.67
C ALA A 129 -13.61 5.06 -8.60
N MET A 130 -13.26 5.90 -9.59
CA MET A 130 -12.08 6.77 -9.58
C MET A 130 -10.76 6.05 -9.22
N ASN A 131 -10.56 4.82 -9.71
CA ASN A 131 -9.40 3.97 -9.38
C ASN A 131 -9.32 3.50 -7.92
N ILE A 132 -10.44 3.49 -7.18
CA ILE A 132 -10.55 2.82 -5.87
C ILE A 132 -10.21 1.33 -5.98
N LEU A 133 -10.41 0.73 -7.16
CA LEU A 133 -10.02 -0.64 -7.47
C LEU A 133 -8.50 -0.79 -7.35
N GLY A 134 -8.05 -1.07 -6.13
CA GLY A 134 -6.67 -1.41 -5.82
C GLY A 134 -6.29 -2.79 -6.37
N PRO A 135 -5.00 -3.13 -6.35
CA PRO A 135 -4.58 -4.50 -6.63
C PRO A 135 -5.33 -5.45 -5.67
N PRO A 136 -5.68 -6.66 -6.11
CA PRO A 136 -6.38 -7.59 -5.24
C PRO A 136 -5.57 -7.87 -3.99
N LYS A 137 -6.23 -8.29 -2.91
CA LYS A 137 -5.53 -8.48 -1.63
C LYS A 137 -4.50 -9.61 -1.72
N LYS A 138 -3.54 -9.60 -0.78
CA LYS A 138 -2.45 -10.60 -0.67
C LYS A 138 -2.99 -12.02 -0.81
N ASN A 139 -2.15 -12.98 -1.24
CA ASN A 139 -2.48 -14.42 -1.15
C ASN A 139 -2.92 -14.79 0.28
N LEU A 140 -4.23 -14.89 0.52
CA LEU A 140 -4.80 -15.32 1.79
C LEU A 140 -4.92 -16.84 1.78
N GLU A 141 -4.30 -17.49 2.76
CA GLU A 141 -4.35 -18.95 2.93
C GLU A 141 -5.01 -19.33 4.27
N GLY A 142 -5.60 -20.52 4.32
CA GLY A 142 -6.18 -21.10 5.53
C GLY A 142 -7.24 -20.21 6.19
N GLU A 143 -7.11 -20.01 7.50
CA GLU A 143 -8.08 -19.25 8.31
C GLU A 143 -8.28 -17.81 7.83
N LYS A 144 -7.24 -17.16 7.27
CA LYS A 144 -7.35 -15.79 6.74
C LYS A 144 -8.22 -15.73 5.49
N SER A 145 -8.13 -16.76 4.65
CA SER A 145 -8.90 -16.93 3.43
C SER A 145 -10.40 -17.06 3.75
N ASN A 146 -10.72 -17.92 4.73
CA ASN A 146 -12.09 -18.11 5.20
C ASN A 146 -12.67 -16.84 5.83
N ALA A 147 -11.91 -16.18 6.72
CA ALA A 147 -12.34 -14.95 7.37
C ALA A 147 -12.64 -13.81 6.37
N TYR A 148 -11.90 -13.75 5.26
CA TYR A 148 -12.18 -12.78 4.20
C TYR A 148 -13.48 -13.08 3.47
N PHE A 149 -13.72 -14.34 3.11
CA PHE A 149 -14.98 -14.74 2.49
C PHE A 149 -16.17 -14.52 3.42
N ASP A 150 -16.04 -14.86 4.70
CA ASP A 150 -17.07 -14.63 5.71
C ASP A 150 -17.38 -13.12 5.81
N PHE A 151 -16.35 -12.26 5.82
CA PHE A 151 -16.53 -10.81 5.80
C PHE A 151 -17.28 -10.33 4.54
N MET A 152 -16.90 -10.82 3.36
CA MET A 152 -17.57 -10.51 2.10
C MET A 152 -19.05 -10.91 2.11
N SER A 153 -19.35 -12.12 2.59
CA SER A 153 -20.71 -12.66 2.70
C SER A 153 -21.54 -11.91 3.74
N ASP A 154 -21.00 -11.64 4.93
CA ASP A 154 -21.69 -10.96 6.02
C ASP A 154 -22.09 -9.53 5.63
N VAL A 155 -21.24 -8.83 4.87
CA VAL A 155 -21.55 -7.50 4.33
C VAL A 155 -22.67 -7.59 3.30
N ALA A 156 -22.62 -8.53 2.36
CA ALA A 156 -23.67 -8.70 1.35
C ALA A 156 -25.03 -9.00 2.00
N ILE A 157 -25.06 -9.89 2.99
CA ILE A 157 -26.27 -10.24 3.74
C ILE A 157 -26.81 -9.02 4.49
N PHE A 158 -25.92 -8.27 5.15
CA PHE A 158 -26.29 -7.06 5.87
C PHE A 158 -26.90 -5.98 4.96
N LEU A 159 -26.43 -5.87 3.72
CA LEU A 159 -26.94 -4.92 2.73
C LEU A 159 -28.17 -5.44 1.96
N GLY A 160 -28.66 -6.65 2.27
CA GLY A 160 -29.96 -7.14 1.80
C GLY A 160 -29.92 -8.39 0.91
N ALA A 161 -28.75 -9.00 0.69
CA ALA A 161 -28.71 -10.32 0.05
C ALA A 161 -29.27 -11.40 1.01
N ASP A 162 -29.94 -12.40 0.47
CA ASP A 162 -30.22 -13.61 1.24
C ASP A 162 -28.99 -14.52 1.35
N LYS A 163 -29.04 -15.52 2.23
CA LYS A 163 -27.90 -16.41 2.48
C LYS A 163 -27.53 -17.27 1.27
N ASP A 164 -28.51 -17.66 0.47
CA ASP A 164 -28.29 -18.51 -0.70
C ASP A 164 -27.72 -17.69 -1.87
N GLN A 165 -28.12 -16.42 -1.98
CA GLN A 165 -27.51 -15.46 -2.89
C GLN A 165 -26.06 -15.18 -2.52
N ALA A 166 -25.77 -14.93 -1.24
CA ALA A 166 -24.41 -14.62 -0.78
C ALA A 166 -23.39 -15.73 -1.11
N GLU A 167 -23.83 -16.98 -1.22
CA GLU A 167 -22.99 -18.11 -1.65
C GLU A 167 -22.41 -17.95 -3.06
N GLU A 168 -23.06 -17.18 -3.94
CA GLU A 168 -22.55 -16.93 -5.29
C GLU A 168 -21.22 -16.15 -5.27
N LEU A 169 -20.95 -15.38 -4.20
CA LEU A 169 -19.72 -14.64 -4.01
C LEU A 169 -18.49 -15.54 -3.92
N LYS A 170 -18.66 -16.86 -3.68
CA LYS A 170 -17.56 -17.84 -3.74
C LYS A 170 -16.86 -17.83 -5.08
N LEU A 171 -17.59 -17.58 -6.17
CA LEU A 171 -17.00 -17.48 -7.51
C LEU A 171 -16.18 -16.20 -7.67
N SER A 172 -16.66 -15.07 -7.15
CA SER A 172 -15.92 -13.79 -7.17
C SER A 172 -14.69 -13.81 -6.26
N PHE A 173 -14.80 -14.46 -5.10
CA PHE A 173 -13.66 -14.70 -4.23
C PHE A 173 -12.62 -15.64 -4.87
N LYS A 174 -13.07 -16.69 -5.57
CA LYS A 174 -12.16 -17.55 -6.35
C LYS A 174 -11.47 -16.76 -7.47
N PHE A 175 -12.23 -15.94 -8.20
CA PHE A 175 -11.69 -15.07 -9.24
C PHE A 175 -10.58 -14.16 -8.70
N GLU A 176 -10.80 -13.51 -7.55
CA GLU A 176 -9.78 -12.67 -6.89
C GLU A 176 -8.48 -13.46 -6.58
N ASN A 177 -8.60 -14.66 -6.02
CA ASN A 177 -7.46 -15.52 -5.75
C ASN A 177 -6.73 -15.93 -7.03
N ASP A 178 -7.45 -16.18 -8.12
CA ASP A 178 -6.87 -16.54 -9.41
C ASP A 178 -6.15 -15.34 -10.05
N VAL A 179 -6.64 -14.10 -9.88
CA VAL A 179 -5.89 -12.88 -10.27
C VAL A 179 -4.53 -12.81 -9.56
N GLN A 180 -4.49 -13.08 -8.25
CA GLN A 180 -3.24 -13.07 -7.48
C GLN A 180 -2.27 -14.16 -7.93
N LYS A 181 -2.76 -15.36 -8.24
CA LYS A 181 -1.92 -16.44 -8.79
C LYS A 181 -1.32 -16.02 -10.12
N ILE A 182 -2.13 -15.45 -11.03
CA ILE A 182 -1.65 -14.96 -12.33
C ILE A 182 -0.60 -13.88 -12.11
N TYR A 183 -0.82 -12.92 -11.21
CA TYR A 183 0.15 -11.86 -10.91
C TYR A 183 1.49 -12.42 -10.44
N ASN A 184 1.48 -13.33 -9.47
CA ASN A 184 2.70 -13.94 -8.93
C ASN A 184 3.42 -14.82 -9.96
N GLU A 185 2.68 -15.57 -10.76
CA GLU A 185 3.25 -16.35 -11.85
C GLU A 185 3.89 -15.47 -12.92
N SER A 186 3.24 -14.37 -13.27
CA SER A 186 3.78 -13.39 -14.23
C SER A 186 5.04 -12.71 -13.73
N LYS A 187 5.13 -12.35 -12.44
CA LYS A 187 6.38 -11.87 -11.84
C LYS A 187 7.53 -12.87 -12.00
N ARG A 188 7.24 -14.18 -11.89
CA ARG A 188 8.22 -15.25 -12.08
C ARG A 188 8.61 -15.41 -13.56
N ILE A 189 7.64 -15.34 -14.48
CA ILE A 189 7.86 -15.54 -15.92
C ILE A 189 8.61 -14.35 -16.55
N ASP A 190 8.12 -13.14 -16.31
CA ASP A 190 8.67 -11.92 -16.93
C ASP A 190 9.93 -11.43 -16.19
N GLY A 191 10.08 -11.79 -14.92
CA GLY A 191 11.19 -11.43 -14.05
C GLY A 191 10.95 -10.14 -13.28
N GLU A 192 10.96 -10.22 -11.95
CA GLU A 192 10.64 -9.10 -11.05
C GLU A 192 11.53 -7.86 -11.21
N ASN A 193 12.77 -8.05 -11.69
CA ASN A 193 13.74 -6.97 -11.92
C ASN A 193 14.04 -6.74 -13.40
N SER A 194 13.24 -7.29 -14.30
CA SER A 194 13.40 -7.09 -15.74
C SER A 194 13.00 -5.66 -16.12
N GLU A 195 13.68 -5.12 -17.13
CA GLU A 195 13.28 -3.84 -17.72
C GLU A 195 11.86 -3.96 -18.33
N PRO A 196 10.99 -2.94 -18.12
CA PRO A 196 9.64 -2.98 -18.67
C PRO A 196 9.66 -3.05 -20.19
N VAL A 197 8.74 -3.83 -20.77
CA VAL A 197 8.60 -3.91 -22.23
C VAL A 197 7.97 -2.61 -22.73
N LYS A 198 8.72 -1.91 -23.59
CA LYS A 198 8.27 -0.66 -24.22
C LYS A 198 7.54 -0.97 -25.52
N MET A 199 6.35 -0.43 -25.69
CA MET A 199 5.57 -0.52 -26.93
C MET A 199 4.65 0.69 -27.07
N SER A 200 4.16 0.94 -28.27
CA SER A 200 3.08 1.90 -28.51
C SER A 200 1.74 1.36 -28.05
N VAL A 201 0.80 2.25 -27.72
CA VAL A 201 -0.60 1.89 -27.43
C VAL A 201 -1.23 1.13 -28.60
N LYS A 202 -0.87 1.46 -29.84
CA LYS A 202 -1.30 0.71 -31.03
C LYS A 202 -0.87 -0.76 -30.95
N GLU A 203 0.41 -1.03 -30.73
CA GLU A 203 0.94 -2.40 -30.60
C GLU A 203 0.32 -3.13 -29.40
N MET A 204 0.06 -2.41 -28.31
CA MET A 204 -0.62 -2.94 -27.12
C MET A 204 -2.03 -3.46 -27.45
N ILE A 205 -2.83 -2.67 -28.17
CA ILE A 205 -4.21 -3.04 -28.56
C ILE A 205 -4.21 -4.16 -29.59
N GLU A 206 -3.25 -4.17 -30.52
CA GLU A 206 -3.10 -5.26 -31.49
C GLU A 206 -2.74 -6.59 -30.79
N LYS A 207 -2.03 -6.53 -29.65
CA LYS A 207 -1.63 -7.69 -28.86
C LYS A 207 -2.73 -8.19 -27.89
N TRP A 208 -3.47 -7.27 -27.27
CA TRP A 208 -4.50 -7.56 -26.27
C TRP A 208 -5.82 -6.89 -26.71
N THR A 209 -6.68 -7.66 -27.38
CA THR A 209 -7.80 -7.13 -28.19
C THR A 209 -9.17 -7.14 -27.52
N SER A 210 -9.32 -7.86 -26.41
CA SER A 210 -10.58 -8.12 -25.71
C SER A 210 -11.05 -6.95 -24.87
N THR A 211 -10.16 -5.98 -24.63
CA THR A 211 -10.45 -4.77 -23.86
C THR A 211 -10.24 -3.54 -24.72
N ASP A 212 -11.15 -2.58 -24.62
CA ASP A 212 -10.94 -1.22 -25.15
C ASP A 212 -9.94 -0.48 -24.24
N TRP A 213 -8.65 -0.77 -24.44
CA TRP A 213 -7.59 -0.26 -23.59
C TRP A 213 -7.43 1.25 -23.69
N ILE A 214 -7.71 1.86 -24.85
CA ILE A 214 -7.67 3.33 -24.99
C ILE A 214 -8.76 3.95 -24.12
N LYS A 215 -9.97 3.39 -24.14
CA LYS A 215 -11.05 3.88 -23.28
C LYS A 215 -10.71 3.72 -21.82
N TYR A 216 -10.18 2.56 -21.42
CA TYR A 216 -9.73 2.30 -20.04
C TYR A 216 -8.62 3.26 -19.59
N LEU A 217 -7.52 3.35 -20.34
CA LEU A 217 -6.40 4.23 -19.97
C LEU A 217 -6.84 5.70 -19.87
N ASN A 218 -7.73 6.13 -20.76
CA ASN A 218 -8.27 7.48 -20.76
C ASN A 218 -9.39 7.70 -19.74
N SER A 219 -10.01 6.68 -19.17
CA SER A 219 -10.93 6.87 -18.02
C SER A 219 -10.13 7.05 -16.74
N VAL A 220 -9.05 6.29 -16.57
CA VAL A 220 -8.21 6.27 -15.36
C VAL A 220 -7.38 7.55 -15.18
N ILE A 221 -6.88 8.16 -16.25
CA ILE A 221 -5.87 9.25 -16.17
C ILE A 221 -6.42 10.65 -16.45
N LYS A 222 -7.66 10.79 -16.94
CA LYS A 222 -8.23 12.11 -17.23
C LYS A 222 -8.44 12.93 -15.95
N PRO A 223 -8.28 14.28 -16.02
CA PRO A 223 -7.91 15.07 -17.19
C PRO A 223 -6.39 15.25 -17.37
N SER A 224 -5.55 14.60 -16.57
CA SER A 224 -4.11 14.87 -16.49
C SER A 224 -3.35 14.54 -17.77
N PHE A 225 -3.79 13.51 -18.51
CA PHE A 225 -3.15 13.09 -19.75
C PHE A 225 -4.15 12.33 -20.65
N TYR A 226 -3.87 12.29 -21.95
CA TYR A 226 -4.68 11.56 -22.94
C TYR A 226 -3.79 10.65 -23.79
N PHE A 227 -4.07 9.35 -23.77
CA PHE A 227 -3.37 8.36 -24.57
C PHE A 227 -3.84 8.39 -26.02
N THR A 228 -2.88 8.42 -26.94
CA THR A 228 -3.06 8.21 -28.38
C THR A 228 -2.44 6.88 -28.80
N ASN A 229 -2.71 6.43 -30.03
CA ASN A 229 -2.12 5.23 -30.61
C ASN A 229 -0.58 5.23 -30.58
N GLU A 230 0.03 6.41 -30.71
CA GLU A 230 1.47 6.62 -30.76
C GLU A 230 2.11 6.75 -29.38
N THR A 231 1.30 6.85 -28.31
CA THR A 231 1.83 6.97 -26.95
C THR A 231 2.62 5.72 -26.59
N ILE A 232 3.83 5.90 -26.07
CA ILE A 232 4.67 4.79 -25.60
C ILE A 232 4.29 4.44 -24.16
N VAL A 233 3.98 3.17 -23.95
CA VAL A 233 3.67 2.57 -22.65
C VAL A 233 4.77 1.59 -22.25
N HIS A 234 4.98 1.48 -20.93
CA HIS A 234 5.97 0.60 -20.32
C HIS A 234 5.23 -0.50 -19.57
N ILE A 235 5.22 -1.70 -20.12
CA ILE A 235 4.49 -2.84 -19.56
C ILE A 235 5.42 -3.63 -18.65
N LEU A 236 5.12 -3.62 -17.35
CA LEU A 236 5.91 -4.33 -16.33
C LEU A 236 5.84 -5.85 -16.51
N TYR A 237 4.62 -6.38 -16.66
CA TYR A 237 4.38 -7.83 -16.74
C TYR A 237 3.47 -8.16 -17.92
N PRO A 238 4.01 -8.29 -19.15
CA PRO A 238 3.20 -8.61 -20.33
C PRO A 238 2.43 -9.93 -20.20
N SER A 239 3.01 -10.93 -19.51
CA SER A 239 2.35 -12.21 -19.31
C SER A 239 1.11 -12.08 -18.39
N PHE A 240 1.09 -11.09 -17.50
CA PHE A 240 -0.08 -10.82 -16.65
C PHE A 240 -1.25 -10.38 -17.51
N ILE A 241 -1.04 -9.40 -18.41
CA ILE A 241 -2.12 -8.89 -19.27
C ILE A 241 -2.68 -10.02 -20.14
N THR A 242 -1.82 -10.84 -20.74
CA THR A 242 -2.24 -12.00 -21.56
C THR A 242 -3.12 -12.98 -20.78
N ASN A 243 -2.71 -13.38 -19.57
CA ASN A 243 -3.43 -14.36 -18.79
C ASN A 243 -4.69 -13.76 -18.13
N PHE A 244 -4.62 -12.51 -17.69
CA PHE A 244 -5.74 -11.79 -17.09
C PHE A 244 -6.85 -11.57 -18.11
N GLU A 245 -6.51 -11.14 -19.33
CA GLU A 245 -7.48 -10.94 -20.41
C GLU A 245 -8.21 -12.25 -20.78
N LYS A 246 -7.46 -13.35 -20.88
CA LYS A 246 -8.04 -14.67 -21.10
C LYS A 246 -9.04 -15.03 -19.99
N MET A 247 -8.63 -14.87 -18.73
CA MET A 247 -9.47 -15.18 -17.58
C MET A 247 -10.72 -14.29 -17.52
N MET A 248 -10.59 -13.00 -17.81
CA MET A 248 -11.70 -12.06 -17.89
C MET A 248 -12.74 -12.51 -18.93
N ASN A 249 -12.31 -12.92 -20.12
CA ASN A 249 -13.23 -13.39 -21.17
C ASN A 249 -13.93 -14.71 -20.84
N GLU A 250 -13.29 -15.58 -20.06
CA GLU A 250 -13.85 -16.87 -19.65
C GLU A 250 -14.76 -16.76 -18.41
N THR A 251 -14.74 -15.61 -17.72
CA THR A 251 -15.47 -15.41 -16.47
C THR A 251 -16.84 -14.76 -16.74
N PRO A 252 -17.94 -15.28 -16.18
CA PRO A 252 -19.26 -14.67 -16.33
C PRO A 252 -19.29 -13.21 -15.84
N ASN A 253 -20.00 -12.34 -16.55
CA ASN A 253 -20.10 -10.92 -16.20
C ASN A 253 -20.64 -10.71 -14.78
N ARG A 254 -21.60 -11.55 -14.34
CA ARG A 254 -22.09 -11.53 -12.95
C ARG A 254 -20.98 -11.71 -11.91
N VAL A 255 -20.02 -12.60 -12.15
CA VAL A 255 -18.87 -12.85 -11.26
C VAL A 255 -17.94 -11.64 -11.24
N LEU A 256 -17.65 -11.07 -12.42
CA LEU A 256 -16.82 -9.87 -12.57
C LEU A 256 -17.44 -8.65 -11.89
N ALA A 257 -18.76 -8.46 -12.03
CA ALA A 257 -19.51 -7.39 -11.39
C ALA A 257 -19.49 -7.51 -9.87
N ASN A 258 -19.78 -8.70 -9.34
CA ASN A 258 -19.72 -8.94 -7.90
C ASN A 258 -18.33 -8.68 -7.34
N TYR A 259 -17.26 -9.11 -8.03
CA TYR A 259 -15.88 -8.82 -7.63
C TYR A 259 -15.58 -7.32 -7.64
N ALA A 260 -15.85 -6.63 -8.75
CA ALA A 260 -15.52 -5.22 -8.89
C ALA A 260 -16.28 -4.35 -7.87
N ILE A 261 -17.56 -4.61 -7.66
CA ILE A 261 -18.36 -3.85 -6.69
C ILE A 261 -17.93 -4.17 -5.25
N TRP A 262 -17.65 -5.44 -4.93
CA TRP A 262 -17.12 -5.82 -3.62
C TRP A 262 -15.83 -5.07 -3.29
N THR A 263 -14.87 -5.00 -4.22
CA THR A 263 -13.61 -4.29 -3.97
C THR A 263 -13.81 -2.79 -3.68
N VAL A 264 -14.83 -2.16 -4.28
CA VAL A 264 -15.20 -0.78 -3.93
C VAL A 264 -15.84 -0.73 -2.55
N ILE A 265 -16.84 -1.57 -2.26
CA ILE A 265 -17.52 -1.62 -0.96
C ILE A 265 -16.52 -1.83 0.17
N GLU A 266 -15.63 -2.81 0.04
CA GLU A 266 -14.60 -3.10 1.03
C GLU A 266 -13.74 -1.87 1.34
N SER A 267 -13.32 -1.15 0.30
CA SER A 267 -12.46 0.03 0.46
C SER A 267 -13.13 1.18 1.22
N VAL A 268 -14.47 1.29 1.12
CA VAL A 268 -15.22 2.40 1.71
C VAL A 268 -15.76 2.09 3.10
N ILE A 269 -15.95 0.80 3.46
CA ILE A 269 -16.39 0.36 4.80
C ILE A 269 -15.69 1.10 5.96
N PRO A 270 -14.35 1.29 5.95
CA PRO A 270 -13.64 2.17 6.88
C PRO A 270 -14.25 3.52 7.24
N TYR A 271 -14.96 4.13 6.29
CA TYR A 271 -15.45 5.50 6.35
C TYR A 271 -16.97 5.55 6.54
N ILE A 272 -17.63 4.40 6.64
CA ILE A 272 -19.08 4.29 6.82
C ILE A 272 -19.44 4.40 8.30
N ASN A 273 -20.49 5.16 8.56
CA ASN A 273 -21.09 5.25 9.88
C ASN A 273 -21.98 4.03 10.19
N SER A 274 -21.37 2.84 10.32
CA SER A 274 -22.09 1.61 10.68
C SER A 274 -21.31 0.80 11.71
N LYS A 275 -21.96 0.53 12.84
CA LYS A 275 -21.42 -0.32 13.91
C LYS A 275 -21.25 -1.76 13.42
N THR A 276 -22.22 -2.25 12.65
CA THR A 276 -22.23 -3.63 12.17
C THR A 276 -21.11 -3.88 11.17
N LEU A 277 -20.98 -3.06 10.13
CA LEU A 277 -19.91 -3.18 9.12
C LEU A 277 -18.52 -3.05 9.75
N TRP A 278 -18.37 -2.13 10.70
CA TRP A 278 -17.11 -1.96 11.41
C TRP A 278 -16.75 -3.18 12.26
N ASN A 279 -17.74 -3.81 12.91
CA ASN A 279 -17.52 -5.05 13.65
C ASN A 279 -17.09 -6.20 12.74
N TYR A 280 -17.72 -6.39 11.57
CA TYR A 280 -17.30 -7.40 10.61
C TYR A 280 -15.86 -7.18 10.14
N ARG A 281 -15.53 -5.94 9.74
CA ARG A 281 -14.17 -5.58 9.35
C ARG A 281 -13.16 -5.83 10.46
N LYS A 282 -13.50 -5.46 11.71
CA LYS A 282 -12.64 -5.67 12.88
C LYS A 282 -12.37 -7.15 13.15
N ILE A 283 -13.37 -8.01 12.99
CA ILE A 283 -13.20 -9.47 13.15
C ILE A 283 -12.23 -9.99 12.10
N TYR A 284 -12.46 -9.66 10.83
CA TYR A 284 -11.59 -10.07 9.72
C TYR A 284 -10.15 -9.57 9.91
N MET A 285 -9.96 -8.28 10.22
CA MET A 285 -8.62 -7.71 10.43
C MET A 285 -7.86 -8.38 11.57
N LYS A 286 -8.53 -8.76 12.66
CA LYS A 286 -7.87 -9.48 13.76
C LYS A 286 -7.28 -10.82 13.33
N ILE A 287 -7.94 -11.49 12.38
CA ILE A 287 -7.50 -12.78 11.83
C ILE A 287 -6.40 -12.55 10.78
N GLU A 288 -6.52 -11.51 9.97
CA GLU A 288 -5.51 -11.13 8.96
C GLU A 288 -4.17 -10.71 9.60
N ASP A 289 -4.22 -9.84 10.62
CA ASP A 289 -3.07 -9.15 11.23
C ASP A 289 -2.63 -9.76 12.57
N SER A 290 -2.57 -11.09 12.70
CA SER A 290 -2.19 -11.82 13.92
C SER A 290 -0.82 -11.46 14.55
N PHE A 291 -0.08 -10.48 14.00
CA PHE A 291 1.17 -9.92 14.52
C PHE A 291 1.10 -8.50 15.13
N TYR A 292 -0.01 -7.74 15.04
CA TYR A 292 -0.04 -6.32 15.50
C TYR A 292 -1.23 -5.88 16.36
N SER A 293 -2.19 -6.75 16.70
CA SER A 293 -3.39 -6.32 17.43
C SER A 293 -3.25 -6.32 18.96
N THR A 294 -2.56 -5.31 19.52
CA THR A 294 -2.64 -5.01 20.97
C THR A 294 -3.12 -3.60 21.32
N SER A 295 -3.75 -2.87 20.41
CA SER A 295 -4.51 -1.68 20.80
C SER A 295 -5.89 -1.68 20.18
N ASP A 296 -6.86 -1.19 20.96
CA ASP A 296 -8.25 -1.00 20.54
C ASP A 296 -8.32 -0.49 19.11
N SER A 297 -9.21 -1.10 18.33
CA SER A 297 -9.42 -0.98 16.88
C SER A 297 -9.69 0.45 16.37
N LYS A 298 -8.80 1.39 16.65
CA LYS A 298 -8.80 2.74 16.13
C LYS A 298 -8.05 2.71 14.81
N PHE A 299 -8.61 3.39 13.81
CA PHE A 299 -7.94 3.76 12.59
C PHE A 299 -6.58 4.40 12.92
N ASP A 300 -5.50 3.90 12.32
CA ASP A 300 -4.19 4.56 12.44
C ASP A 300 -4.18 5.78 11.52
N CYS A 301 -4.66 6.91 12.07
CA CYS A 301 -4.77 8.17 11.33
C CYS A 301 -3.41 8.72 10.91
N MET A 302 -2.33 8.39 11.64
CA MET A 302 -0.99 8.77 11.21
C MET A 302 -0.51 7.94 10.04
N ALA A 303 -0.77 6.63 10.04
CA ALA A 303 -0.50 5.78 8.88
C ALA A 303 -1.29 6.26 7.66
N LEU A 304 -2.57 6.61 7.82
CA LEU A 304 -3.40 7.12 6.74
C LEU A 304 -2.84 8.43 6.16
N VAL A 305 -2.52 9.42 7.00
CA VAL A 305 -1.88 10.67 6.55
C VAL A 305 -0.54 10.41 5.86
N LYS A 306 0.27 9.48 6.39
CA LYS A 306 1.57 9.15 5.81
C LYS A 306 1.42 8.50 4.43
N THR A 307 0.43 7.62 4.26
CA THR A 307 0.15 6.93 2.99
C THR A 307 -0.40 7.90 1.95
N GLU A 308 -1.44 8.67 2.29
CA GLU A 308 -2.15 9.51 1.33
C GLU A 308 -1.46 10.85 1.07
N LEU A 309 -0.81 11.42 2.09
CA LEU A 309 -0.27 12.78 2.08
C LEU A 309 1.21 12.84 2.48
N GLY A 310 1.94 11.74 2.33
CA GLY A 310 3.32 11.60 2.83
C GLY A 310 4.28 12.70 2.37
N MET A 311 4.27 13.08 1.10
CA MET A 311 5.12 14.18 0.60
C MET A 311 4.81 15.52 1.29
N LEU A 312 3.51 15.82 1.45
CA LEU A 312 3.06 17.04 2.11
C LEU A 312 3.39 17.02 3.60
N LEU A 313 3.26 15.86 4.26
CA LEU A 313 3.66 15.64 5.65
C LEU A 313 5.16 15.88 5.83
N HIS A 314 6.00 15.33 4.96
CA HIS A 314 7.45 15.56 4.99
C HIS A 314 7.81 17.02 4.77
N ALA A 315 7.19 17.69 3.79
CA ALA A 315 7.39 19.11 3.55
C ALA A 315 6.98 19.95 4.76
N TYR A 316 5.88 19.59 5.43
CA TYR A 316 5.44 20.28 6.63
C TYR A 316 6.44 20.06 7.79
N TYR A 317 6.86 18.82 8.02
CA TYR A 317 7.85 18.49 9.05
C TYR A 317 9.18 19.22 8.85
N LEU A 318 9.73 19.22 7.63
CA LEU A 318 11.00 19.88 7.32
C LEU A 318 10.94 21.40 7.44
N ARG A 319 9.75 21.99 7.27
CA ARG A 319 9.54 23.42 7.47
C ARG A 319 9.57 23.80 8.95
N GLU A 320 8.95 23.00 9.81
CA GLU A 320 8.88 23.25 11.25
C GLU A 320 10.15 22.79 11.99
N TYR A 321 10.81 21.76 11.47
CA TYR A 321 12.06 21.19 11.99
C TYR A 321 13.15 21.20 10.91
N PRO A 322 13.64 22.39 10.49
CA PRO A 322 14.66 22.48 9.46
C PRO A 322 15.97 21.85 9.94
N VAL A 323 16.58 21.04 9.07
CA VAL A 323 17.93 20.52 9.27
C VAL A 323 18.92 21.69 9.16
N ASP A 324 19.75 21.87 10.18
CA ASP A 324 20.76 22.91 10.20
C ASP A 324 21.85 22.68 9.16
N GLU A 325 22.48 23.77 8.70
CA GLU A 325 23.47 23.73 7.64
C GLU A 325 24.68 22.87 7.98
N ARG A 326 25.12 22.88 9.25
CA ARG A 326 26.24 22.07 9.70
C ARG A 326 25.93 20.58 9.56
N THR A 327 24.77 20.14 10.02
CA THR A 327 24.32 18.74 9.84
C THR A 327 24.29 18.36 8.36
N ARG A 328 23.78 19.23 7.48
CA ARG A 328 23.80 18.98 6.03
C ARG A 328 25.22 18.81 5.49
N SER A 329 26.14 19.70 5.86
CA SER A 329 27.54 19.62 5.45
C SER A 329 28.22 18.35 5.94
N GLU A 330 27.99 17.95 7.19
CA GLU A 330 28.55 16.72 7.76
C GLU A 330 28.03 15.47 7.04
N VAL A 331 26.73 15.40 6.74
CA VAL A 331 26.14 14.28 5.98
C VAL A 331 26.68 14.24 4.54
N HIS A 332 26.81 15.39 3.88
CA HIS A 332 27.38 15.46 2.53
C HIS A 332 28.85 15.01 2.50
N ALA A 333 29.63 15.34 3.54
CA ALA A 333 30.99 14.87 3.69
C ALA A 333 31.06 13.34 3.88
N ILE A 334 30.16 12.76 4.70
CA ILE A 334 30.06 11.31 4.88
C ILE A 334 29.76 10.64 3.53
N TYR A 335 28.77 11.13 2.78
CA TYR A 335 28.43 10.61 1.47
C TYR A 335 29.64 10.64 0.52
N SER A 336 30.29 11.80 0.42
CA SER A 336 31.45 11.98 -0.46
C SER A 336 32.58 11.02 -0.11
N ASN A 337 32.84 10.81 1.18
CA ASN A 337 33.85 9.87 1.65
C ASN A 337 33.50 8.41 1.29
N VAL A 338 32.24 8.01 1.47
CA VAL A 338 31.77 6.67 1.09
C VAL A 338 31.86 6.47 -0.42
N GLN A 339 31.42 7.44 -1.21
CA GLN A 339 31.48 7.41 -2.66
C GLN A 339 32.92 7.24 -3.16
N ASN A 340 33.85 8.06 -2.65
CA ASN A 340 35.27 7.99 -2.99
C ASN A 340 35.88 6.65 -2.61
N LYS A 341 35.56 6.13 -1.41
CA LYS A 341 36.08 4.82 -0.97
C LYS A 341 35.54 3.68 -1.83
N PHE A 342 34.29 3.76 -2.25
CA PHE A 342 33.70 2.76 -3.15
C PHE A 342 34.39 2.77 -4.52
N ILE A 343 34.68 3.95 -5.07
CA ILE A 343 35.46 4.10 -6.32
C ILE A 343 36.87 3.52 -6.16
N GLU A 344 37.55 3.73 -5.03
CA GLU A 344 38.86 3.15 -4.74
C GLU A 344 38.81 1.61 -4.71
N ILE A 345 37.79 1.03 -4.08
CA ILE A 345 37.56 -0.42 -4.03
C ILE A 345 37.31 -0.97 -5.45
N LEU A 346 36.51 -0.27 -6.26
CA LEU A 346 36.25 -0.68 -7.64
C LEU A 346 37.53 -0.64 -8.49
N ASN A 347 38.32 0.41 -8.38
CA ASN A 347 39.59 0.53 -9.11
C ASN A 347 40.56 -0.60 -8.74
N SER A 348 40.65 -0.94 -7.47
CA SER A 348 41.52 -2.03 -6.96
C SER A 348 40.97 -3.44 -7.18
N SER A 349 39.71 -3.58 -7.57
CA SER A 349 39.09 -4.89 -7.81
C SER A 349 39.77 -5.63 -8.98
N LYS A 350 39.98 -6.94 -8.82
CA LYS A 350 40.63 -7.79 -9.83
C LYS A 350 39.63 -8.56 -10.70
N TRP A 351 38.37 -8.62 -10.27
CA TRP A 351 37.33 -9.42 -10.92
C TRP A 351 36.50 -8.63 -11.94
N LEU A 352 36.61 -7.29 -11.94
CA LEU A 352 36.00 -6.42 -12.94
C LEU A 352 37.02 -6.04 -14.01
N ASP A 353 36.61 -6.07 -15.28
CA ASP A 353 37.37 -5.51 -16.38
C ASP A 353 37.30 -3.97 -16.39
N SER A 354 38.15 -3.36 -17.22
CA SER A 354 38.28 -1.91 -17.30
C SER A 354 37.02 -1.20 -17.81
N ASN A 355 36.24 -1.84 -18.69
CA ASN A 355 35.03 -1.26 -19.25
C ASN A 355 33.93 -1.23 -18.19
N ALA A 356 33.70 -2.36 -17.52
CA ALA A 356 32.74 -2.46 -16.42
C ALA A 356 33.08 -1.49 -15.27
N LYS A 357 34.36 -1.34 -14.91
CA LYS A 357 34.79 -0.34 -13.92
C LYS A 357 34.41 1.08 -14.33
N THR A 358 34.65 1.43 -15.59
CA THR A 358 34.35 2.76 -16.12
C THR A 358 32.84 3.03 -16.05
N GLU A 359 32.02 2.12 -16.55
CA GLU A 359 30.56 2.25 -16.52
C GLU A 359 30.00 2.38 -15.09
N ILE A 360 30.52 1.59 -14.15
CA ILE A 360 30.08 1.66 -12.74
C ILE A 360 30.51 2.98 -12.10
N ILE A 361 31.73 3.46 -12.37
CA ILE A 361 32.23 4.74 -11.85
C ILE A 361 31.42 5.91 -12.42
N ASP A 362 31.10 5.90 -13.71
CA ASP A 362 30.23 6.90 -14.34
C ASP A 362 28.83 6.88 -13.71
N LYS A 363 28.30 5.69 -13.42
CA LYS A 363 27.03 5.55 -12.71
C LYS A 363 27.11 6.12 -11.29
N ILE A 364 28.19 5.87 -10.54
CA ILE A 364 28.36 6.38 -9.17
C ILE A 364 28.50 7.89 -9.15
N THR A 365 29.32 8.44 -10.05
CA THR A 365 29.60 9.89 -10.11
C THR A 365 28.40 10.69 -10.61
N SER A 366 27.49 10.07 -11.37
CA SER A 366 26.22 10.69 -11.80
C SER A 366 25.13 10.68 -10.73
N ILE A 367 25.32 9.98 -9.60
CA ILE A 367 24.36 10.01 -8.47
C ILE A 367 24.33 11.41 -7.88
N LYS A 368 23.18 12.09 -8.01
CA LYS A 368 22.93 13.38 -7.38
C LYS A 368 22.53 13.18 -5.93
N THR A 369 23.21 13.85 -5.02
CA THR A 369 22.74 14.04 -3.65
C THR A 369 21.95 15.34 -3.55
N VAL A 370 20.80 15.28 -2.89
CA VAL A 370 19.96 16.45 -2.58
C VAL A 370 20.54 17.23 -1.40
#